data_AF-A0A4S3J974-F1
#
_entry.id   AF-A0A4S3J974-F1
#
_cell.length_a   1.000
_cell.length_b   1.000
_cell.length_c   1.000
_cell.angle_alpha   90.00
_cell.angle_beta   90.00
_cell.angle_gamma   90.00
#
_symmetry.space_group_name_H-M   'P 1'
#
loop_
_entity.id
_entity.type
_entity.pdbx_description
1 polymer ?
#
loop_
_entity_poly.entity_id
_entity_poly.type
_entity_poly.pdbx_seq_one_letter_code
_entity_poly.pdbx_strand_id
1 'polypeptide(L)'
;MSGILISETGHCYLRTRLGIDHITPVYWGALKAALHFPQSVGIAGGRPAASHYFIGTQGSYFFYLDPHNTRPAIPFREPGVPYSEEEIDTYHTRRLRRIHIKDMDPSMLIGFLIKDENDWLDWKARVAAVHGTPIIHVLTEGGTGYCQGRVEALDEVESLDDGE
;
A
#
# COMPACT_ATOMS: atom_id res chain seq x y z
N MET A 1 10.87 -3.08 11.95
CA MET A 1 11.06 -2.47 10.61
C MET A 1 10.99 -3.59 9.61
N SER A 2 9.98 -3.60 8.74
CA SER A 2 9.85 -4.57 7.65
C SER A 2 10.79 -4.16 6.51
N GLY A 3 11.91 -4.86 6.36
CA GLY A 3 12.77 -4.74 5.17
C GLY A 3 12.12 -5.50 4.01
N ILE A 4 11.90 -4.82 2.88
CA ILE A 4 11.34 -5.42 1.68
C ILE A 4 12.46 -5.44 0.63
N LEU A 5 12.77 -6.64 0.12
CA LEU A 5 13.61 -6.82 -1.06
C LEU A 5 12.77 -6.44 -2.28
N ILE A 6 13.18 -5.40 -2.99
CA ILE A 6 12.50 -4.94 -4.20
C ILE A 6 13.26 -5.53 -5.39
N SER A 7 12.60 -6.37 -6.20
CA SER A 7 13.14 -6.77 -7.50
C SER A 7 13.23 -5.55 -8.42
N GLU A 8 14.29 -5.47 -9.22
CA GLU A 8 14.62 -4.28 -10.03
C GLU A 8 13.53 -3.90 -11.07
N THR A 9 12.62 -4.83 -11.39
CA THR A 9 11.42 -4.58 -12.22
C THR A 9 10.21 -5.32 -11.66
N GLY A 10 9.01 -4.76 -11.83
CA GLY A 10 7.74 -5.38 -11.45
C GLY A 10 6.89 -4.60 -10.45
N HIS A 11 6.02 -5.33 -9.73
CA HIS A 11 5.13 -4.75 -8.73
C HIS A 11 5.81 -4.72 -7.36
N CYS A 12 5.91 -3.54 -6.76
CA CYS A 12 6.41 -3.34 -5.42
C CYS A 12 5.24 -3.03 -4.47
N TYR A 13 5.04 -3.88 -3.45
CA TYR A 13 3.99 -3.68 -2.46
C TYR A 13 4.59 -3.57 -1.07
N LEU A 14 4.29 -2.46 -0.38
CA LEU A 14 4.82 -2.14 0.93
C LEU A 14 3.69 -2.15 1.96
N ARG A 15 3.69 -3.19 2.81
CA ARG A 15 2.78 -3.24 3.96
C ARG A 15 3.35 -2.33 5.06
N THR A 16 2.55 -1.35 5.48
CA THR A 16 2.95 -0.37 6.48
C THR A 16 1.99 -0.39 7.66
N ARG A 17 2.52 -0.02 8.83
CA ARG A 17 1.73 0.42 9.98
C ARG A 17 2.33 1.72 10.50
N LEU A 18 1.65 2.83 10.23
CA LEU A 18 2.14 4.20 10.46
C LEU A 18 1.64 4.82 11.78
N GLY A 19 1.12 3.98 12.68
CA GLY A 19 0.57 4.39 13.97
C GLY A 19 -0.20 3.25 14.66
N ILE A 20 -0.71 3.54 15.86
CA ILE A 20 -1.53 2.61 16.65
C ILE A 20 -2.99 2.77 16.23
N ASP A 21 -3.60 3.91 16.59
CA ASP A 21 -5.01 4.21 16.27
C ASP A 21 -5.15 5.15 15.07
N HIS A 22 -4.21 6.10 14.93
CA HIS A 22 -4.19 7.10 13.88
C HIS A 22 -2.80 7.18 13.25
N ILE A 23 -2.74 7.62 12.00
CA ILE A 23 -1.46 7.88 11.33
C ILE A 23 -0.72 9.01 12.05
N THR A 24 0.50 8.74 12.51
CA THR A 24 1.33 9.74 13.19
C THR A 24 1.63 10.91 12.23
N PRO A 25 1.44 12.18 12.66
CA PRO A 25 1.60 13.36 11.79
C PRO A 25 2.93 13.46 11.03
N VAL A 26 4.01 12.93 11.60
CA VAL A 26 5.34 12.92 10.97
C VAL A 26 5.36 12.19 9.62
N TYR A 27 4.47 11.21 9.43
CA TYR A 27 4.39 10.42 8.19
C TYR A 27 3.44 11.00 7.14
N TRP A 28 2.69 12.05 7.46
CA TRP A 28 1.70 12.61 6.54
C TRP A 28 2.31 13.16 5.25
N GLY A 29 3.50 13.77 5.37
CA GLY A 29 4.25 14.26 4.22
C GLY A 29 4.65 13.12 3.29
N ALA A 30 5.27 12.08 3.85
CA ALA A 30 5.75 10.93 3.09
C ALA A 30 4.62 10.11 2.46
N LEU A 31 3.48 9.95 3.16
CA LEU A 31 2.31 9.26 2.61
C LEU A 31 1.70 9.99 1.42
N LYS A 32 1.59 11.33 1.50
CA LYS A 32 1.15 12.16 0.37
C LYS A 32 2.13 12.09 -0.79
N ALA A 33 3.43 12.15 -0.51
CA ALA A 33 4.46 12.05 -1.54
C ALA A 33 4.39 10.72 -2.30
N ALA A 34 4.24 9.60 -1.58
CA ALA A 34 4.10 8.27 -2.16
C ALA A 34 2.95 8.15 -3.18
N LEU A 35 1.83 8.83 -2.94
CA LEU A 35 0.68 8.81 -3.86
C LEU A 35 0.86 9.75 -5.07
N HIS A 36 1.81 10.68 -5.01
CA HIS A 36 2.14 11.59 -6.12
C HIS A 36 3.25 11.06 -7.03
N PHE A 37 3.86 9.91 -6.71
CA PHE A 37 4.86 9.30 -7.57
C PHE A 37 4.21 8.78 -8.86
N PRO A 38 4.85 8.97 -10.03
CA PRO A 38 4.35 8.40 -11.29
C PRO A 38 4.18 6.88 -11.26
N GLN A 39 4.99 6.21 -10.44
CA GLN A 39 4.96 4.76 -10.23
C GLN A 39 3.83 4.32 -9.29
N SER A 40 3.19 5.24 -8.57
CA SER A 40 2.16 4.90 -7.59
C SER A 40 0.97 4.27 -8.28
N VAL A 41 0.58 3.07 -7.87
CA VAL A 41 -0.69 2.47 -8.31
C VAL A 41 -1.84 2.79 -7.36
N GLY A 42 -1.53 3.22 -6.13
CA GLY A 42 -2.52 3.57 -5.11
C GLY A 42 -2.16 3.00 -3.75
N ILE A 43 -3.05 3.23 -2.79
CA ILE A 43 -2.94 2.68 -1.43
C ILE A 43 -4.23 1.92 -1.13
N ALA A 44 -4.11 0.64 -0.79
CA ALA A 44 -5.20 -0.14 -0.24
C ALA A 44 -5.12 -0.13 1.29
N GLY A 45 -6.22 0.17 1.97
CA GLY A 45 -6.24 0.15 3.44
C GLY A 45 -7.64 0.35 3.97
N GLY A 46 -7.76 0.59 5.26
CA GLY A 46 -9.05 0.79 5.91
C GLY A 46 -9.25 -0.12 7.11
N ARG A 47 -10.40 0.03 7.76
CA ARG A 47 -10.74 -0.69 8.98
C ARG A 47 -11.42 -2.02 8.63
N PRO A 48 -11.51 -2.98 9.57
CA PRO A 48 -12.36 -4.14 9.40
C PRO A 48 -13.77 -3.73 8.93
N ALA A 49 -14.28 -4.39 7.90
CA ALA A 49 -15.55 -4.07 7.22
C ALA A 49 -15.66 -2.67 6.57
N ALA A 50 -14.54 -1.96 6.42
CA ALA A 50 -14.46 -0.64 5.78
C ALA A 50 -13.12 -0.45 5.03
N SER A 51 -12.90 -1.22 3.95
CA SER A 51 -11.72 -1.10 3.08
C SER A 51 -11.90 -0.06 1.97
N HIS A 52 -10.84 0.68 1.67
CA HIS A 52 -10.83 1.77 0.71
C HIS A 52 -9.60 1.66 -0.20
N TYR A 53 -9.75 2.10 -1.44
CA TYR A 53 -8.64 2.22 -2.39
C TYR A 53 -8.36 3.68 -2.70
N PHE A 54 -7.27 4.22 -2.14
CA PHE A 54 -6.87 5.61 -2.29
C PHE A 54 -6.10 5.82 -3.59
N ILE A 55 -6.53 6.83 -4.36
CA ILE A 55 -6.00 7.11 -5.70
C ILE A 55 -5.40 8.51 -5.86
N GLY A 56 -5.61 9.40 -4.90
CA GLY A 56 -5.07 10.76 -4.96
C GLY A 56 -5.24 11.54 -3.66
N THR A 57 -4.62 12.72 -3.59
CA THR A 57 -4.72 13.61 -2.41
C THR A 57 -4.93 15.06 -2.82
N GLN A 58 -5.54 15.84 -1.94
CA GLN A 58 -5.56 17.30 -2.02
C GLN A 58 -5.55 17.89 -0.60
N GLY A 59 -4.53 18.69 -0.30
CA GLY A 59 -4.33 19.25 1.03
C GLY A 59 -4.15 18.17 2.10
N SER A 60 -5.13 18.03 2.99
CA SER A 60 -5.17 16.99 4.05
C SER A 60 -6.17 15.87 3.76
N TYR A 61 -6.78 15.85 2.58
CA TYR A 61 -7.79 14.87 2.19
C TYR A 61 -7.23 13.88 1.19
N PHE A 62 -7.58 12.61 1.37
CA PHE A 62 -7.31 11.53 0.45
C PHE A 62 -8.60 11.14 -0.25
N PHE A 63 -8.51 10.93 -1.55
CA PHE A 63 -9.63 10.49 -2.37
C PHE A 63 -9.55 9.00 -2.61
N TYR A 64 -10.70 8.33 -2.54
CA TYR A 64 -10.77 6.87 -2.60
C TYR A 64 -11.98 6.34 -3.35
N LEU A 65 -11.82 5.11 -3.82
CA LEU A 65 -12.87 4.24 -4.33
C LEU A 65 -13.38 3.34 -3.19
N ASP A 66 -14.70 3.18 -3.14
CA ASP A 66 -15.42 2.50 -2.07
C ASP A 66 -16.13 1.24 -2.63
N PRO A 67 -15.66 0.03 -2.28
CA PRO A 67 -16.21 -1.22 -2.79
C PRO A 67 -17.49 -1.68 -2.08
N HIS A 68 -17.96 -1.00 -1.03
CA HIS A 68 -19.08 -1.47 -0.18
C HIS A 68 -20.47 -1.25 -0.79
N ASN A 69 -20.59 -1.44 -2.11
CA ASN A 69 -21.87 -1.42 -2.82
C ASN A 69 -21.99 -2.73 -3.58
N THR A 70 -22.92 -3.58 -3.15
CA THR A 70 -23.20 -4.83 -3.85
C THR A 70 -23.86 -4.54 -5.20
N ARG A 71 -23.35 -5.18 -6.25
CA ARG A 71 -23.91 -5.11 -7.60
C ARG A 71 -24.21 -6.53 -8.08
N PRO A 72 -25.22 -6.73 -8.94
CA PRO A 72 -25.47 -8.03 -9.56
C PRO A 72 -24.22 -8.51 -10.32
N ALA A 73 -23.97 -9.82 -10.27
CA ALA A 73 -22.88 -10.42 -11.05
C ALA A 73 -23.23 -10.38 -12.54
N ILE A 74 -22.26 -9.99 -13.36
CA ILE A 74 -22.39 -10.06 -14.81
C ILE A 74 -22.17 -11.52 -15.23
N PRO A 75 -23.05 -12.12 -16.06
CA PRO A 75 -22.89 -13.49 -16.53
C PRO A 75 -21.56 -13.70 -17.27
N PHE A 76 -20.99 -14.90 -17.15
CA PHE A 76 -19.83 -15.29 -17.92
C PHE A 76 -20.12 -15.22 -19.43
N ARG A 77 -19.15 -14.72 -20.19
CA ARG A 77 -19.21 -14.64 -21.65
C ARG A 77 -18.00 -15.34 -22.26
N GLU A 78 -18.19 -15.91 -23.44
CA GLU A 78 -17.08 -16.49 -24.19
C GLU A 78 -16.06 -15.42 -24.61
N PRO A 79 -14.77 -15.78 -24.71
CA PRO A 79 -13.74 -14.86 -25.19
C PRO A 79 -14.09 -14.28 -26.57
N GLY A 80 -13.98 -12.96 -26.72
CA GLY A 80 -14.27 -12.25 -27.98
C GLY A 80 -15.69 -11.67 -28.07
N VAL A 81 -16.58 -11.99 -27.14
CA VAL A 81 -17.88 -11.29 -27.02
C VAL A 81 -17.69 -10.02 -26.18
N PRO A 82 -17.89 -8.82 -26.74
CA PRO A 82 -17.72 -7.57 -25.98
C PRO A 82 -18.82 -7.41 -24.94
N TYR A 83 -18.48 -6.73 -23.83
CA TYR A 83 -19.48 -6.24 -22.87
C TYR A 83 -20.26 -5.07 -23.46
N SER A 84 -21.52 -4.92 -23.06
CA SER A 84 -22.28 -3.71 -23.39
C SER A 84 -21.70 -2.50 -22.65
N GLU A 85 -21.97 -1.28 -23.14
CA GLU A 85 -21.57 -0.06 -22.43
C GLU A 85 -22.18 0.01 -21.02
N GLU A 86 -23.42 -0.45 -20.86
CA GLU A 86 -24.12 -0.52 -19.57
C GLU A 86 -23.39 -1.45 -18.57
N GLU A 87 -22.88 -2.59 -19.05
CA GLU A 87 -22.10 -3.52 -18.24
C GLU A 87 -20.75 -2.92 -17.83
N ILE A 88 -20.06 -2.25 -18.76
CA ILE A 88 -18.78 -1.59 -18.50
C ILE A 88 -18.95 -0.44 -17.49
N ASP A 89 -20.05 0.32 -17.59
CA ASP A 89 -20.35 1.41 -16.64
C ASP A 89 -20.48 0.88 -15.19
N THR A 90 -20.85 -0.39 -15.01
CA THR A 90 -20.88 -1.01 -13.68
C THR A 90 -19.49 -1.21 -13.03
N TYR A 91 -18.39 -1.05 -13.76
CA TYR A 91 -17.03 -1.08 -13.21
C TYR A 91 -16.44 0.33 -12.99
N HIS A 92 -17.19 1.36 -13.37
CA HIS A 92 -16.76 2.75 -13.25
C HIS A 92 -17.62 3.47 -12.20
N THR A 93 -17.06 4.53 -11.63
CA THR A 93 -17.79 5.42 -10.73
C THR A 93 -17.42 6.87 -11.00
N ARG A 94 -18.43 7.73 -11.08
CA ARG A 94 -18.25 9.19 -11.13
C ARG A 94 -18.22 9.81 -9.73
N ARG A 95 -18.49 9.01 -8.69
CA ARG A 95 -18.54 9.43 -7.28
C ARG A 95 -17.20 9.15 -6.63
N LEU A 96 -16.38 10.19 -6.52
CA LEU A 96 -15.14 10.14 -5.77
C LEU A 96 -15.40 10.56 -4.33
N ARG A 97 -15.07 9.68 -3.37
CA ARG A 97 -15.19 9.98 -1.93
C ARG A 97 -13.87 10.53 -1.41
N ARG A 98 -13.92 11.25 -0.29
CA ARG A 98 -12.73 11.79 0.37
C ARG A 98 -12.80 11.58 1.89
N ILE A 99 -11.64 11.38 2.50
CA ILE A 99 -11.48 11.27 3.95
C ILE A 99 -10.28 12.12 4.39
N HIS A 100 -10.32 12.65 5.61
CA HIS A 100 -9.19 13.38 6.17
C HIS A 100 -8.10 12.40 6.59
N ILE A 101 -6.82 12.75 6.41
CA ILE A 101 -5.68 11.86 6.73
C ILE A 101 -5.67 11.34 8.18
N LYS A 102 -6.23 12.11 9.12
CA LYS A 102 -6.38 11.70 10.54
C LYS A 102 -7.32 10.52 10.74
N ASP A 103 -8.30 10.35 9.85
CA ASP A 103 -9.34 9.32 9.98
C ASP A 103 -8.98 8.04 9.21
N MET A 104 -7.92 8.10 8.38
CA MET A 104 -7.37 6.95 7.67
C MET A 104 -6.78 5.93 8.65
N ASP A 105 -6.97 4.65 8.33
CA ASP A 105 -6.39 3.55 9.11
C ASP A 105 -4.86 3.55 8.98
N PRO A 106 -4.10 3.38 10.07
CA PRO A 106 -2.64 3.38 10.02
C PRO A 106 -2.06 2.13 9.36
N SER A 107 -2.83 1.04 9.19
CA SER A 107 -2.42 -0.19 8.53
C SER A 107 -2.83 -0.19 7.06
N MET A 108 -1.85 -0.11 6.16
CA MET A 108 -2.09 0.05 4.72
C MET A 108 -1.11 -0.75 3.86
N LEU A 109 -1.46 -0.94 2.60
CA LEU A 109 -0.62 -1.47 1.55
C LEU A 109 -0.40 -0.39 0.50
N ILE A 110 0.83 0.06 0.33
CA ILE A 110 1.21 1.05 -0.69
C ILE A 110 1.78 0.29 -1.89
N GLY A 111 1.25 0.55 -3.08
CA GLY A 111 1.70 -0.11 -4.31
C GLY A 111 2.45 0.82 -5.25
N PHE A 112 3.51 0.31 -5.86
CA PHE A 112 4.22 0.93 -6.97
C PHE A 112 4.40 -0.05 -8.13
N LEU A 113 4.25 0.42 -9.36
CA LEU A 113 4.54 -0.31 -10.58
C LEU A 113 5.83 0.25 -11.18
N ILE A 114 6.87 -0.58 -11.22
CA ILE A 114 8.17 -0.27 -11.82
C ILE A 114 8.27 -0.99 -13.15
N LYS A 115 8.21 -0.24 -14.25
CA LYS A 115 8.13 -0.81 -15.60
C LYS A 115 9.48 -1.26 -16.15
N ASP A 116 10.52 -0.49 -15.85
CA ASP A 116 11.87 -0.68 -16.35
C ASP A 116 12.90 -0.12 -15.37
N GLU A 117 14.18 -0.27 -15.71
CA GLU A 117 15.29 0.17 -14.86
C GLU A 117 15.37 1.70 -14.71
N ASN A 118 14.95 2.47 -15.73
CA ASN A 118 14.91 3.93 -15.60
C ASN A 118 13.84 4.37 -14.61
N ASP A 119 12.68 3.70 -14.65
CA ASP A 119 11.58 3.90 -13.71
C ASP A 119 11.99 3.54 -12.27
N TRP A 120 12.80 2.49 -12.11
CA TRP A 120 13.41 2.12 -10.83
C TRP A 120 14.34 3.23 -10.29
N LEU A 121 15.22 3.77 -11.14
CA LEU A 121 16.14 4.84 -10.76
C LEU A 121 15.39 6.13 -10.38
N ASP A 122 14.35 6.51 -11.16
CA ASP A 122 13.48 7.65 -10.86
C ASP A 122 12.74 7.45 -9.54
N TRP A 123 12.15 6.28 -9.32
CA TRP A 123 11.48 5.95 -8.07
C TRP A 123 12.43 6.04 -6.86
N LYS A 124 13.63 5.47 -6.94
CA LYS A 124 14.65 5.58 -5.88
C LYS A 124 15.02 7.03 -5.59
N ALA A 125 15.23 7.83 -6.62
CA ALA A 125 15.55 9.25 -6.48
C ALA A 125 14.41 10.02 -5.78
N ARG A 126 13.15 9.73 -6.15
CA ARG A 126 11.96 10.33 -5.50
C ARG A 126 11.82 9.93 -4.05
N VAL A 127 12.02 8.64 -3.73
CA VAL A 127 11.99 8.15 -2.34
C VAL A 127 13.05 8.86 -1.50
N ALA A 128 14.27 9.01 -2.02
CA ALA A 128 15.36 9.71 -1.33
C ALA A 128 15.10 11.23 -1.18
N ALA A 129 14.35 11.84 -2.10
CA ALA A 129 14.02 13.26 -2.07
C ALA A 129 12.83 13.63 -1.16
N VAL A 130 12.12 12.64 -0.59
CA VAL A 130 10.98 12.91 0.31
C VAL A 130 11.48 13.60 1.58
N HIS A 131 10.97 14.80 1.85
CA HIS A 131 11.25 15.53 3.07
C HIS A 131 10.49 14.95 4.27
N GLY A 132 11.13 14.97 5.45
CA GLY A 132 10.55 14.52 6.71
C GLY A 132 10.93 13.09 7.06
N THR A 133 10.09 12.41 7.84
CA THR A 133 10.35 11.02 8.25
C THR A 133 9.98 10.07 7.11
N PRO A 134 10.94 9.33 6.53
CA PRO A 134 10.66 8.40 5.44
C PRO A 134 9.81 7.23 5.93
N ILE A 135 8.90 6.75 5.07
CA ILE A 135 8.14 5.51 5.27
C ILE A 135 8.71 4.34 4.45
N ILE A 136 9.66 4.61 3.55
CA ILE A 136 10.32 3.64 2.67
C ILE A 136 11.82 3.81 2.85
N HIS A 137 12.51 2.70 3.10
CA HIS A 137 13.97 2.65 3.15
C HIS A 137 14.45 1.69 2.07
N VAL A 138 15.27 2.20 1.15
CA VAL A 138 15.91 1.39 0.11
C VAL A 138 17.31 1.03 0.60
N LEU A 139 17.56 -0.27 0.78
CA LEU A 139 18.88 -0.77 1.14
C LEU A 139 19.60 -1.21 -0.13
N THR A 140 20.80 -0.67 -0.35
CA THR A 140 21.73 -1.20 -1.36
C THR A 140 22.56 -2.28 -0.68
N GLU A 141 22.76 -3.43 -1.33
CA GLU A 141 23.61 -4.50 -0.81
C GLU A 141 25.01 -3.95 -0.48
N GLY A 142 25.37 -3.96 0.80
CA GLY A 142 26.59 -3.36 1.34
C GLY A 142 26.43 -2.67 2.71
N GLY A 143 25.20 -2.39 3.15
CA GLY A 143 24.90 -1.80 4.47
C GLY A 143 24.39 -2.81 5.50
N THR A 144 25.23 -3.71 6.00
CA THR A 144 24.92 -4.58 7.16
C THR A 144 24.91 -3.72 8.43
N GLY A 145 23.79 -3.08 8.74
CA GLY A 145 23.64 -2.25 9.94
C GLY A 145 22.52 -2.64 10.89
N TYR A 146 21.43 -3.25 10.40
CA TYR A 146 20.21 -3.38 11.21
C TYR A 146 19.46 -4.70 10.97
N CYS A 147 20.12 -5.80 11.32
CA CYS A 147 19.46 -7.07 11.67
C CYS A 147 20.09 -7.65 12.95
N GLN A 148 20.32 -6.83 13.99
CA GLN A 148 20.51 -7.33 15.35
C GLN A 148 19.16 -7.36 16.07
N GLY A 149 18.19 -8.05 15.48
CA GLY A 149 16.84 -8.21 16.02
C GLY A 149 16.61 -9.67 16.39
N ARG A 150 17.17 -10.09 17.53
CA ARG A 150 16.83 -11.31 18.28
C ARG A 150 16.86 -12.63 17.50
N VAL A 151 18.06 -13.14 17.22
CA VAL A 151 18.26 -14.59 17.01
C VAL A 151 17.95 -15.37 18.30
N GLU A 152 18.00 -14.72 19.47
CA GLU A 152 17.67 -15.31 20.78
C GLU A 152 16.16 -15.52 21.04
N ALA A 153 15.25 -15.10 20.17
CA ALA A 153 13.80 -15.27 20.41
C ALA A 153 13.23 -16.63 19.99
N LEU A 154 14.04 -17.50 19.38
CA LEU A 154 13.59 -18.80 18.87
C LEU A 154 13.85 -19.96 19.85
N ASP A 155 14.50 -19.70 20.98
CA ASP A 155 14.98 -20.73 21.91
C ASP A 155 14.14 -20.89 23.20
N GLU A 156 13.01 -20.18 23.32
CA GLU A 156 12.12 -20.26 24.50
C GLU A 156 10.70 -20.71 24.13
N VAL A 157 10.58 -21.82 23.40
CA VAL A 157 9.29 -22.53 23.26
C VAL A 157 9.45 -23.97 23.76
N GLU A 158 9.37 -24.16 25.08
CA GLU A 158 9.17 -25.48 25.65
C GLU A 158 7.76 -25.96 25.28
N SER A 159 7.67 -27.07 24.54
CA SER A 159 6.43 -27.80 24.36
C SER A 159 6.04 -28.43 25.70
N LEU A 160 5.00 -27.91 26.35
CA LEU A 160 4.35 -28.60 27.44
C LEU A 160 3.73 -29.88 26.88
N ASP A 161 4.31 -31.03 27.23
CA ASP A 161 3.74 -32.34 26.99
C ASP A 161 2.67 -32.57 28.07
N ASP A 162 1.40 -32.51 27.67
CA ASP A 162 0.27 -32.89 28.52
C ASP A 162 0.23 -34.42 28.63
N GLY A 163 1.07 -34.97 29.51
CA GLY A 163 1.06 -36.37 29.92
C GLY A 163 0.03 -36.64 31.03
N GLU A 164 -1.00 -37.40 30.67
CA GLU A 164 -1.94 -38.25 31.47
C GLU A 164 -2.44 -37.80 32.85
#